data_AF-A0A941LG99-F1
#
_entry.id   AF-A0A941LG99-F1
#
_cell.length_a   1.000
_cell.length_b   1.000
_cell.length_c   1.000
_cell.angle_alpha   90.00
_cell.angle_beta   90.00
_cell.angle_gamma   90.00
#
_symmetry.space_group_name_H-M   'P 1'
#
loop_
_entity.id
_entity.type
_entity.pdbx_description
1 polymer ?
#
loop_
_entity_poly.entity_id
_entity_poly.type
_entity_poly.pdbx_seq_one_letter_code
_entity_poly.pdbx_strand_id
1 'polypeptide(L)'
;MRTIRRLPFIFILVLGTALMFMLGSPSMAKETDTDSPIGGVGGAVHADPFTGMATTSIPIDVVPGRNGVQPNLALTYASAGGNGWVGMGWKLEVGAIERQTRWGVPYLPTASDEQAGRVYTIRVNGVSADLVPAPSPASSDEYRAKIEGGFLRVKKLSGGSAGWEVTDKTGKKYLFGTTSSTRMSDPADATRIFKWCLERVEDRDGNFMTVAYAGDQGQAYLDHIDYTGNGATAPTNTVKFYLENRSDAPAMYLGNYLIKTAKRLKTIEVRANSALVRAYALTYSQSTSTSNSILVSIQQTGKDALIDASGAVSGGSVLPAITMGVSSALSNFSNATWSSFGSGGGDLRDRMLVGDFNGDGRNDLAFHAPWMGQILVGISTGTSLSWSAWAGAGTTDLMGRWLVGDFNGDGKSDLTYHDPWGGQLNVFISTGSTFGSAQWGNAGATELKGRWLVGDFNGDGK
;
A
#
# COMPACT_ATOMS: atom_id res chain seq x y z
N MET A 1 -81.73 -13.97 46.46
CA MET A 1 -82.16 -12.59 46.14
C MET A 1 -81.57 -12.20 44.78
N ARG A 2 -82.42 -11.68 43.89
CA ARG A 2 -82.18 -11.17 42.52
C ARG A 2 -81.85 -12.16 41.38
N THR A 3 -82.94 -12.71 40.82
CA THR A 3 -83.40 -12.69 39.41
C THR A 3 -82.46 -12.94 38.21
N ILE A 4 -82.66 -14.14 37.65
CA ILE A 4 -82.80 -14.58 36.25
C ILE A 4 -83.27 -13.51 35.23
N ARG A 5 -82.64 -13.35 34.04
CA ARG A 5 -83.03 -13.89 32.68
C ARG A 5 -82.39 -13.14 31.48
N ARG A 6 -81.74 -13.94 30.61
CA ARG A 6 -81.63 -13.95 29.12
C ARG A 6 -81.83 -12.65 28.30
N LEU A 7 -80.94 -12.41 27.33
CA LEU A 7 -81.17 -12.57 25.86
C LEU A 7 -79.91 -12.19 25.03
N PRO A 8 -79.77 -12.68 23.78
CA PRO A 8 -78.50 -12.79 23.05
C PRO A 8 -78.22 -11.67 22.05
N PHE A 9 -76.95 -11.62 21.62
CA PHE A 9 -76.38 -11.22 20.32
C PHE A 9 -77.13 -10.23 19.43
N ILE A 10 -76.42 -9.17 19.01
CA ILE A 10 -76.23 -8.80 17.59
C ILE A 10 -74.93 -7.98 17.45
N PHE A 11 -74.18 -8.34 16.41
CA PHE A 11 -72.91 -7.77 15.93
C PHE A 11 -73.02 -6.28 15.60
N ILE A 12 -72.02 -5.49 16.00
CA ILE A 12 -71.60 -4.30 15.25
C ILE A 12 -70.11 -4.44 14.96
N LEU A 13 -69.82 -4.50 13.67
CA LEU A 13 -68.50 -4.57 13.06
C LEU A 13 -67.78 -3.23 13.27
N VAL A 14 -66.63 -3.24 13.95
CA VAL A 14 -65.63 -2.17 13.84
C VAL A 14 -64.31 -2.83 13.45
N LEU A 15 -63.86 -2.52 12.23
CA LEU A 15 -62.57 -2.94 11.69
C LEU A 15 -61.45 -2.47 12.64
N GLY A 16 -60.78 -3.41 13.29
CA GLY A 16 -59.47 -3.17 13.92
C GLY A 16 -58.38 -3.28 12.87
N THR A 17 -57.86 -2.14 12.42
CA THR A 17 -56.64 -2.07 11.60
C THR A 17 -55.43 -2.47 12.43
N ALA A 18 -54.66 -3.43 11.91
CA ALA A 18 -53.42 -3.91 12.48
C ALA A 18 -52.38 -2.77 12.59
N LEU A 19 -51.83 -2.57 13.78
CA LEU A 19 -50.74 -1.63 14.02
C LEU A 19 -49.42 -2.33 13.70
N MET A 20 -48.89 -2.08 12.50
CA MET A 20 -47.57 -2.53 12.05
C MET A 20 -46.54 -1.49 12.51
N PHE A 21 -45.67 -1.85 13.45
CA PHE A 21 -44.52 -1.01 13.83
C PHE A 21 -43.48 -1.05 12.71
N MET A 22 -43.47 -0.02 11.86
CA MET A 22 -42.33 0.27 10.98
C MET A 22 -41.24 0.98 11.79
N LEU A 23 -40.14 0.29 12.06
CA LEU A 23 -38.89 0.91 12.49
C LEU A 23 -38.36 1.73 11.31
N GLY A 24 -38.56 3.05 11.36
CA GLY A 24 -37.95 3.98 10.41
C GLY A 24 -36.44 3.95 10.58
N SER A 25 -35.72 3.61 9.52
CA SER A 25 -34.28 3.83 9.40
C SER A 25 -33.99 5.32 9.66
N PRO A 26 -32.93 5.69 10.41
CA PRO A 26 -32.58 7.09 10.59
C PRO A 26 -32.27 7.71 9.21
N SER A 27 -33.06 8.71 8.83
CA SER A 27 -32.75 9.54 7.67
C SER A 27 -31.47 10.30 7.97
N MET A 28 -30.36 9.93 7.33
CA MET A 28 -29.23 10.85 7.25
C MET A 28 -29.72 12.14 6.60
N ALA A 29 -29.46 13.26 7.26
CA ALA A 29 -29.74 14.57 6.70
C ALA A 29 -29.06 14.67 5.33
N LYS A 30 -29.86 14.88 4.29
CA LYS A 30 -29.37 15.23 2.96
C LYS A 30 -28.75 16.61 3.09
N GLU A 31 -27.42 16.72 2.94
CA GLU A 31 -26.80 18.02 2.73
C GLU A 31 -27.43 18.65 1.49
N THR A 32 -28.09 19.79 1.68
CA THR A 32 -28.68 20.61 0.61
C THR A 32 -27.76 21.77 0.27
N ASP A 33 -26.46 21.56 0.29
CA ASP A 33 -25.56 22.52 -0.32
C ASP A 33 -25.64 22.36 -1.85
N THR A 34 -26.39 23.27 -2.48
CA THR A 34 -26.55 23.36 -3.93
C THR A 34 -25.57 24.32 -4.57
N ASP A 35 -24.59 24.85 -3.83
CA ASP A 35 -23.46 25.53 -4.44
C ASP A 35 -22.54 24.47 -5.04
N SER A 36 -22.72 24.22 -6.34
CA SER A 36 -21.64 23.61 -7.13
C SER A 36 -20.45 24.57 -7.05
N PRO A 37 -19.32 24.19 -6.43
CA PRO A 37 -18.14 25.03 -6.44
C PRO A 37 -17.79 25.30 -7.90
N ILE A 38 -17.50 26.56 -8.21
CA ILE A 38 -16.81 26.96 -9.44
C ILE A 38 -15.69 25.95 -9.69
N GLY A 39 -15.72 25.28 -10.84
CA GLY A 39 -14.88 24.13 -11.18
C GLY A 39 -13.39 24.43 -11.08
N GLY A 40 -12.85 24.27 -9.88
CA GLY A 40 -11.43 24.13 -9.61
C GLY A 40 -11.03 22.68 -9.82
N VAL A 41 -9.82 22.46 -10.32
CA VAL A 41 -9.24 21.13 -10.66
C VAL A 41 -8.89 20.31 -9.39
N GLY A 42 -9.36 20.71 -8.20
CA GLY A 42 -9.06 20.05 -6.93
C GLY A 42 -10.11 18.98 -6.56
N GLY A 43 -9.69 17.73 -6.42
CA GLY A 43 -10.54 16.66 -5.88
C GLY A 43 -10.81 16.86 -4.39
N ALA A 44 -12.06 16.67 -3.97
CA ALA A 44 -12.40 16.64 -2.55
C ALA A 44 -11.58 15.56 -1.82
N VAL A 45 -11.26 15.81 -0.55
CA VAL A 45 -10.58 14.83 0.29
C VAL A 45 -11.63 13.88 0.84
N HIS A 46 -11.41 12.58 0.67
CA HIS A 46 -12.32 11.52 1.10
C HIS A 46 -11.60 10.56 2.04
N ALA A 47 -12.29 10.15 3.10
CA ALA A 47 -11.88 8.97 3.85
C ALA A 47 -12.32 7.71 3.10
N ASP A 48 -11.39 6.81 2.83
CA ASP A 48 -11.71 5.49 2.29
C ASP A 48 -12.49 4.68 3.36
N PRO A 49 -13.70 4.20 3.07
CA PRO A 49 -14.59 3.63 4.08
C PRO A 49 -14.12 2.28 4.62
N PHE A 50 -13.21 1.59 3.92
CA PHE A 50 -12.68 0.30 4.34
C PHE A 50 -11.38 0.44 5.11
N THR A 51 -10.47 1.31 4.66
CA THR A 51 -9.11 1.45 5.19
C THR A 51 -8.94 2.63 6.13
N GLY A 52 -9.87 3.59 6.14
CA GLY A 52 -9.77 4.84 6.89
C GLY A 52 -8.72 5.81 6.33
N MET A 53 -8.09 5.50 5.19
CA MET A 53 -7.09 6.36 4.58
C MET A 53 -7.72 7.66 4.06
N ALA A 54 -7.04 8.79 4.27
CA ALA A 54 -7.40 10.01 3.56
C ALA A 54 -6.88 9.90 2.12
N THR A 55 -7.76 10.15 1.16
CA THR A 55 -7.49 10.03 -0.26
C THR A 55 -7.98 11.26 -1.01
N THR A 56 -7.29 11.63 -2.08
CA THR A 56 -7.77 12.61 -3.06
C THR A 56 -7.18 12.28 -4.43
N SER A 57 -7.77 12.84 -5.48
CA SER A 57 -7.36 12.62 -6.86
C SER A 57 -7.47 13.92 -7.63
N ILE A 58 -6.41 14.26 -8.35
CA ILE A 58 -6.34 15.42 -9.23
C ILE A 58 -6.21 14.91 -10.66
N PRO A 59 -7.28 14.97 -11.47
CA PRO A 59 -7.25 14.50 -12.84
C PRO A 59 -6.32 15.37 -13.68
N ILE A 60 -5.65 14.73 -14.65
CA ILE A 60 -4.87 15.41 -15.68
C ILE A 60 -5.72 15.39 -16.95
N ASP A 61 -6.30 16.52 -17.29
CA ASP A 61 -7.10 16.61 -18.52
C ASP A 61 -6.20 16.41 -19.74
N VAL A 62 -6.58 15.44 -20.56
CA VAL A 62 -5.98 15.17 -21.87
C VAL A 62 -7.03 15.40 -22.97
N VAL A 63 -6.58 15.59 -24.21
CA VAL A 63 -7.50 15.70 -25.33
C VAL A 63 -8.14 14.32 -25.57
N PRO A 64 -9.45 14.23 -25.91
CA PRO A 64 -10.08 12.97 -26.22
C PRO A 64 -9.35 12.21 -27.34
N GLY A 65 -9.23 10.90 -27.17
CA GLY A 65 -8.64 9.98 -28.14
C GLY A 65 -9.67 9.42 -29.10
N ARG A 66 -9.22 8.71 -30.13
CA ARG A 66 -10.10 7.98 -31.05
C ARG A 66 -10.84 6.90 -30.27
N ASN A 67 -12.17 6.89 -30.36
CA ASN A 67 -13.02 5.89 -29.70
C ASN A 67 -12.76 5.71 -28.18
N GLY A 68 -12.38 6.78 -27.49
CA GLY A 68 -12.08 6.71 -26.05
C GLY A 68 -10.71 6.06 -25.72
N VAL A 69 -9.82 5.89 -26.71
CA VAL A 69 -8.44 5.44 -26.48
C VAL A 69 -7.53 6.65 -26.26
N GLN A 70 -7.60 7.20 -25.05
CA GLN A 70 -6.69 8.19 -24.49
C GLN A 70 -6.19 7.74 -23.12
N PRO A 71 -5.05 8.25 -22.61
CA PRO A 71 -4.64 7.92 -21.26
C PRO A 71 -5.60 8.52 -20.23
N ASN A 72 -5.96 7.73 -19.22
CA ASN A 72 -6.70 8.19 -18.05
C ASN A 72 -5.70 8.47 -16.91
N LEU A 73 -5.37 9.74 -16.70
CA LEU A 73 -4.29 10.15 -15.82
C LEU A 73 -4.85 10.94 -14.63
N ALA A 74 -4.36 10.61 -13.44
CA ALA A 74 -4.62 11.40 -12.24
C ALA A 74 -3.43 11.30 -11.28
N LEU A 75 -3.13 12.42 -10.63
CA LEU A 75 -2.27 12.44 -9.44
C LEU A 75 -3.15 11.96 -8.28
N THR A 76 -2.84 10.81 -7.71
CA THR A 76 -3.62 10.22 -6.61
C THR A 76 -2.83 10.31 -5.31
N TYR A 77 -3.52 10.73 -4.26
CA TYR A 77 -2.98 10.78 -2.90
C TYR A 77 -3.63 9.72 -2.03
N ALA A 78 -2.83 9.09 -1.19
CA ALA A 78 -3.29 8.32 -0.05
C ALA A 78 -2.41 8.60 1.17
N SER A 79 -3.01 8.77 2.35
CA SER A 79 -2.27 9.10 3.58
C SER A 79 -1.25 8.04 4.01
N ALA A 80 -1.50 6.76 3.70
CA ALA A 80 -0.55 5.67 3.90
C ALA A 80 0.39 5.45 2.70
N GLY A 81 0.30 6.29 1.67
CA GLY A 81 1.14 6.19 0.48
C GLY A 81 2.60 6.48 0.81
N GLY A 82 3.52 5.69 0.24
CA GLY A 82 4.96 5.84 0.40
C GLY A 82 5.58 7.04 -0.34
N ASN A 83 6.89 7.23 -0.21
CA ASN A 83 7.62 8.24 -0.98
C ASN A 83 7.88 7.70 -2.39
N GLY A 84 7.51 8.45 -3.42
CA GLY A 84 7.66 8.08 -4.82
C GLY A 84 8.06 9.24 -5.70
N TRP A 85 8.09 9.03 -7.01
CA TRP A 85 8.50 10.05 -7.99
C TRP A 85 7.55 11.27 -8.09
N VAL A 86 6.43 11.29 -7.37
CA VAL A 86 5.51 12.42 -7.24
C VAL A 86 5.54 13.00 -5.80
N GLY A 87 6.51 12.59 -4.99
CA GLY A 87 6.62 12.98 -3.59
C GLY A 87 5.85 12.05 -2.63
N MET A 88 5.90 12.40 -1.35
CA MET A 88 5.32 11.61 -0.26
C MET A 88 3.80 11.48 -0.37
N GLY A 89 3.27 10.25 -0.43
CA GLY A 89 1.83 9.97 -0.46
C GLY A 89 1.18 10.10 -1.83
N TRP A 90 1.88 10.66 -2.82
CA TRP A 90 1.37 10.87 -4.17
C TRP A 90 1.88 9.84 -5.17
N LYS A 91 1.00 9.48 -6.09
CA LYS A 91 1.30 8.55 -7.19
C LYS A 91 0.74 9.07 -8.49
N LEU A 92 1.41 8.66 -9.56
CA LEU A 92 0.93 8.73 -10.93
C LEU A 92 1.33 7.42 -11.60
N GLU A 93 0.35 6.63 -11.99
CA GLU A 93 0.57 5.31 -12.58
C GLU A 93 -0.41 5.07 -13.72
N VAL A 94 0.04 4.37 -14.77
CA VAL A 94 -0.76 4.04 -15.96
C VAL A 94 -1.09 2.55 -16.06
N GLY A 95 -0.37 1.72 -15.30
CA GLY A 95 -0.58 0.28 -15.20
C GLY A 95 0.71 -0.51 -15.28
N ALA A 96 0.72 -1.67 -14.62
CA ALA A 96 1.82 -2.61 -14.64
C ALA A 96 1.39 -4.01 -14.18
N ILE A 97 2.19 -5.01 -14.53
CA ILE A 97 2.25 -6.28 -13.81
C ILE A 97 3.55 -6.30 -13.02
N GLU A 98 3.49 -6.66 -11.75
CA GLU A 98 4.62 -6.62 -10.83
C GLU A 98 4.73 -7.94 -10.07
N ARG A 99 5.96 -8.30 -9.68
CA ARG A 99 6.16 -9.36 -8.71
C ARG A 99 5.69 -8.90 -7.34
N GLN A 100 5.06 -9.79 -6.59
CA GLN A 100 4.65 -9.50 -5.23
C GLN A 100 5.86 -9.46 -4.28
N THR A 101 5.68 -8.70 -3.20
CA THR A 101 6.71 -8.50 -2.18
C THR A 101 6.24 -8.94 -0.79
N ARG A 102 4.97 -9.34 -0.63
CA ARG A 102 4.38 -9.71 0.67
C ARG A 102 4.96 -11.01 1.24
N TRP A 103 5.48 -11.88 0.39
CA TRP A 103 5.99 -13.21 0.75
C TRP A 103 7.39 -13.45 0.18
N GLY A 104 8.20 -12.39 0.17
CA GLY A 104 9.43 -12.33 -0.63
C GLY A 104 9.15 -12.15 -2.12
N VAL A 105 10.23 -12.07 -2.91
CA VAL A 105 10.18 -11.83 -4.37
C VAL A 105 10.56 -13.11 -5.13
N PRO A 106 9.59 -13.90 -5.63
CA PRO A 106 9.87 -15.21 -6.19
C PRO A 106 10.32 -15.12 -7.65
N TYR A 107 11.64 -15.06 -7.90
CA TYR A 107 12.19 -15.15 -9.26
C TYR A 107 12.13 -16.56 -9.85
N LEU A 108 12.09 -17.57 -8.98
CA LEU A 108 11.91 -18.99 -9.31
C LEU A 108 10.69 -19.52 -8.54
N PRO A 109 9.47 -19.10 -8.91
CA PRO A 109 8.27 -19.50 -8.18
C PRO A 109 8.02 -21.01 -8.30
N THR A 110 7.58 -21.62 -7.21
CA THR A 110 7.03 -22.98 -7.25
C THR A 110 5.60 -22.96 -7.79
N ALA A 111 5.07 -24.12 -8.18
CA ALA A 111 3.66 -24.24 -8.53
C ALA A 111 2.78 -23.73 -7.37
N SER A 112 3.07 -24.13 -6.13
CA SER A 112 2.32 -23.69 -4.94
C SER A 112 2.30 -22.17 -4.76
N ASP A 113 3.39 -21.46 -5.09
CA ASP A 113 3.42 -20.01 -5.04
C ASP A 113 2.47 -19.39 -6.07
N GLU A 114 2.47 -19.92 -7.30
CA GLU A 114 1.58 -19.48 -8.37
C GLU A 114 0.11 -19.75 -8.00
N GLN A 115 -0.23 -20.96 -7.56
CA GLN A 115 -1.61 -21.31 -7.17
C GLN A 115 -2.12 -20.52 -5.96
N ALA A 116 -1.24 -20.17 -5.02
CA ALA A 116 -1.60 -19.34 -3.88
C ALA A 116 -1.76 -17.85 -4.25
N GLY A 117 -1.37 -17.46 -5.46
CA GLY A 117 -1.38 -16.07 -5.93
C GLY A 117 -0.33 -15.22 -5.22
N ARG A 118 0.88 -15.76 -5.07
CA ARG A 118 2.01 -15.12 -4.35
C ARG A 118 3.07 -14.52 -5.28
N VAL A 119 2.86 -14.62 -6.59
CA VAL A 119 3.92 -14.31 -7.57
C VAL A 119 3.69 -12.98 -8.24
N TYR A 120 2.50 -12.75 -8.79
CA TYR A 120 2.21 -11.56 -9.60
C TYR A 120 1.02 -10.78 -9.07
N THR A 121 1.06 -9.48 -9.26
CA THR A 121 -0.06 -8.57 -9.08
C THR A 121 -0.20 -7.69 -10.32
N ILE A 122 -1.43 -7.36 -10.71
CA ILE A 122 -1.73 -6.50 -11.84
C ILE A 122 -2.39 -5.22 -11.36
N ARG A 123 -2.00 -4.09 -11.96
CA ARG A 123 -2.71 -2.81 -11.91
C ARG A 123 -3.00 -2.35 -13.33
N VAL A 124 -4.27 -2.27 -13.72
CA VAL A 124 -4.67 -1.74 -15.03
C VAL A 124 -6.12 -1.31 -15.02
N ASN A 125 -6.42 -0.14 -15.60
CA ASN A 125 -7.81 0.32 -15.81
C ASN A 125 -8.68 0.26 -14.54
N GLY A 126 -8.15 0.70 -13.40
CA GLY A 126 -8.84 0.66 -12.11
C GLY A 126 -8.91 -0.72 -11.43
N VAL A 127 -8.44 -1.78 -12.08
CA VAL A 127 -8.31 -3.12 -11.48
C VAL A 127 -6.96 -3.23 -10.78
N SER A 128 -6.98 -3.69 -9.53
CA SER A 128 -5.80 -4.12 -8.77
C SER A 128 -6.05 -5.52 -8.23
N ALA A 129 -5.27 -6.52 -8.65
CA ALA A 129 -5.52 -7.91 -8.25
C ALA A 129 -4.25 -8.77 -8.22
N ASP A 130 -4.19 -9.68 -7.26
CA ASP A 130 -3.22 -10.78 -7.27
C ASP A 130 -3.62 -11.79 -8.35
N LEU A 131 -2.65 -12.33 -9.08
CA LEU A 131 -2.90 -13.26 -10.19
C LEU A 131 -2.67 -14.70 -9.77
N VAL A 132 -3.53 -15.58 -10.25
CA VAL A 132 -3.39 -17.05 -10.15
C VAL A 132 -3.51 -17.68 -11.53
N PRO A 133 -2.90 -18.86 -11.77
CA PRO A 133 -3.10 -19.60 -13.01
C PRO A 133 -4.60 -19.81 -13.30
N ALA A 134 -4.99 -19.63 -14.56
CA ALA A 134 -6.32 -19.96 -15.01
C ALA A 134 -6.49 -21.50 -15.03
N PRO A 135 -7.67 -22.02 -14.66
CA PRO A 135 -7.94 -23.43 -14.59
C PRO A 135 -8.25 -23.93 -16.00
N SER A 136 -8.22 -25.25 -16.18
CA SER A 136 -8.73 -25.89 -17.39
C SER A 136 -10.13 -25.34 -17.74
N PRO A 137 -10.40 -25.01 -19.03
CA PRO A 137 -9.62 -25.36 -20.22
C PRO A 137 -8.57 -24.34 -20.67
N ALA A 138 -8.24 -23.33 -19.85
CA ALA A 138 -7.23 -22.34 -20.22
C ALA A 138 -5.83 -22.97 -20.35
N SER A 139 -4.97 -22.38 -21.20
CA SER A 139 -3.58 -22.82 -21.33
C SER A 139 -2.75 -22.43 -20.11
N SER A 140 -1.61 -23.10 -19.92
CA SER A 140 -0.74 -22.92 -18.74
C SER A 140 -0.08 -21.54 -18.63
N ASP A 141 -0.13 -20.74 -19.69
CA ASP A 141 0.35 -19.36 -19.75
C ASP A 141 -0.75 -18.33 -19.45
N GLU A 142 -1.98 -18.78 -19.17
CA GLU A 142 -3.10 -17.91 -18.82
C GLU A 142 -3.29 -17.80 -17.29
N TYR A 143 -3.63 -16.60 -16.88
CA TYR A 143 -3.87 -16.18 -15.50
C TYR A 143 -5.19 -15.41 -15.42
N ARG A 144 -5.69 -15.29 -14.20
CA ARG A 144 -6.85 -14.47 -13.84
C ARG A 144 -6.66 -13.85 -12.47
N ALA A 145 -7.54 -12.90 -12.13
CA ALA A 145 -7.55 -12.34 -10.79
C ALA A 145 -7.94 -13.43 -9.76
N LYS A 146 -7.23 -13.48 -8.63
CA LYS A 146 -7.53 -14.38 -7.51
C LYS A 146 -8.92 -14.11 -6.93
N ILE A 147 -9.28 -12.84 -6.84
CA ILE A 147 -10.63 -12.36 -6.54
C ILE A 147 -11.11 -11.65 -7.80
N GLU A 148 -12.07 -12.26 -8.49
CA GLU A 148 -12.51 -11.77 -9.80
C GLU A 148 -13.42 -10.54 -9.67
N GLY A 149 -13.32 -9.64 -10.64
CA GLY A 149 -14.19 -8.46 -10.71
C GLY A 149 -14.06 -7.71 -12.03
N GLY A 150 -12.83 -7.63 -12.57
CA GLY A 150 -12.55 -7.02 -13.86
C GLY A 150 -12.84 -7.92 -15.07
N PHE A 151 -12.90 -9.25 -14.86
CA PHE A 151 -13.00 -10.26 -15.93
C PHE A 151 -11.90 -10.10 -16.98
N LEU A 152 -10.68 -9.85 -16.51
CA LEU A 152 -9.50 -9.71 -17.36
C LEU A 152 -8.97 -11.10 -17.73
N ARG A 153 -8.74 -11.33 -19.02
CA ARG A 153 -7.93 -12.47 -19.47
C ARG A 153 -6.47 -12.03 -19.51
N VAL A 154 -5.63 -12.63 -18.66
CA VAL A 154 -4.21 -12.26 -18.54
C VAL A 154 -3.37 -13.39 -19.11
N LYS A 155 -2.57 -13.11 -20.14
CA LYS A 155 -1.73 -14.09 -20.82
C LYS A 155 -0.26 -13.71 -20.71
N LYS A 156 0.55 -14.62 -20.20
CA LYS A 156 2.01 -14.51 -20.16
C LYS A 156 2.58 -14.87 -21.52
N LEU A 157 3.44 -14.01 -22.06
CA LEU A 157 4.04 -14.22 -23.38
C LEU A 157 5.37 -14.98 -23.24
N SER A 158 5.59 -15.97 -24.11
CA SER A 158 6.81 -16.80 -24.17
C SER A 158 7.63 -16.53 -25.44
N GLY A 159 8.91 -16.86 -25.43
CA GLY A 159 9.85 -16.54 -26.52
C GLY A 159 10.41 -15.11 -26.39
N GLY A 160 11.16 -14.61 -27.39
CA GLY A 160 11.90 -13.33 -27.35
C GLY A 160 11.12 -12.04 -26.98
N SER A 161 9.85 -12.14 -26.63
CA SER A 161 8.98 -11.09 -26.07
C SER A 161 8.53 -11.46 -24.65
N ALA A 162 9.45 -11.44 -23.68
CA ALA A 162 9.15 -11.70 -22.27
C ALA A 162 8.22 -10.62 -21.65
N GLY A 163 6.91 -10.78 -21.78
CA GLY A 163 5.92 -9.79 -21.35
C GLY A 163 4.53 -10.39 -21.11
N TRP A 164 3.51 -9.54 -21.14
CA TRP A 164 2.13 -9.95 -20.90
C TRP A 164 1.17 -9.28 -21.87
N GLU A 165 0.14 -10.03 -22.29
CA GLU A 165 -1.03 -9.50 -22.97
C GLU A 165 -2.23 -9.63 -22.04
N VAL A 166 -2.97 -8.55 -21.82
CA VAL A 166 -4.21 -8.55 -21.05
C VAL A 166 -5.34 -8.12 -21.96
N THR A 167 -6.47 -8.82 -21.93
CA THR A 167 -7.67 -8.46 -22.68
C THR A 167 -8.83 -8.24 -21.72
N ASP A 168 -9.52 -7.10 -21.82
CA ASP A 168 -10.72 -6.83 -21.03
C ASP A 168 -12.00 -7.32 -21.73
N LYS A 169 -13.14 -7.22 -21.03
CA LYS A 169 -14.46 -7.64 -21.51
C LYS A 169 -14.94 -6.93 -22.79
N THR A 170 -14.35 -5.79 -23.14
CA THR A 170 -14.67 -5.07 -24.38
C THR A 170 -13.84 -5.54 -25.57
N GLY A 171 -12.83 -6.38 -25.31
CA GLY A 171 -11.84 -6.83 -26.28
C GLY A 171 -10.67 -5.86 -26.48
N LYS A 172 -10.57 -4.83 -25.63
CA LYS A 172 -9.40 -3.94 -25.61
C LYS A 172 -8.21 -4.71 -25.03
N LYS A 173 -7.07 -4.58 -25.69
CA LYS A 173 -5.81 -5.24 -25.35
C LYS A 173 -4.85 -4.27 -24.68
N TYR A 174 -4.10 -4.79 -23.73
CA TYR A 174 -3.06 -4.09 -22.99
C TYR A 174 -1.78 -4.95 -23.05
N LEU A 175 -0.68 -4.38 -23.52
CA LEU A 175 0.63 -5.05 -23.54
C LEU A 175 1.50 -4.51 -22.43
N PHE A 176 2.19 -5.39 -21.71
CA PHE A 176 3.08 -5.04 -20.61
C PHE A 176 4.47 -5.61 -20.82
N GLY A 177 5.47 -4.74 -20.75
CA GLY A 177 6.88 -5.15 -20.73
C GLY A 177 7.28 -6.01 -21.94
N THR A 178 6.69 -5.82 -23.12
CA THR A 178 7.05 -6.62 -24.31
C THR A 178 8.43 -6.25 -24.85
N THR A 179 8.89 -5.03 -24.57
CA THR A 179 10.26 -4.56 -24.81
C THR A 179 11.05 -4.45 -23.51
N SER A 180 12.39 -4.42 -23.58
CA SER A 180 13.24 -4.31 -22.39
C SER A 180 13.17 -2.93 -21.73
N SER A 181 12.95 -1.87 -22.50
CA SER A 181 12.82 -0.49 -21.99
C SER A 181 11.55 -0.26 -21.16
N THR A 182 10.56 -1.14 -21.25
CA THR A 182 9.31 -1.11 -20.47
C THR A 182 9.33 -2.09 -19.29
N ARG A 183 10.52 -2.56 -18.89
CA ARG A 183 10.73 -3.44 -17.74
C ARG A 183 11.61 -2.77 -16.67
N MET A 184 11.35 -3.11 -15.41
CA MET A 184 12.35 -2.97 -14.36
C MET A 184 12.90 -4.37 -14.06
N SER A 185 14.17 -4.59 -14.35
CA SER A 185 14.89 -5.83 -14.09
C SER A 185 16.17 -5.58 -13.31
N ASP A 186 16.70 -6.62 -12.68
CA ASP A 186 17.99 -6.56 -12.04
C ASP A 186 19.10 -6.20 -13.06
N PRO A 187 19.91 -5.16 -12.81
CA PRO A 187 21.06 -4.84 -13.65
C PRO A 187 22.10 -5.97 -13.75
N ALA A 188 22.20 -6.84 -12.73
CA ALA A 188 23.13 -7.97 -12.74
C ALA A 188 22.58 -9.21 -13.46
N ASP A 189 21.26 -9.33 -13.59
CA ASP A 189 20.59 -10.45 -14.25
C ASP A 189 19.26 -10.00 -14.87
N ALA A 190 19.28 -9.71 -16.17
CA ALA A 190 18.11 -9.22 -16.91
C ALA A 190 16.93 -10.22 -16.95
N THR A 191 17.13 -11.48 -16.57
CA THR A 191 16.04 -12.46 -16.45
C THR A 191 15.22 -12.24 -15.17
N ARG A 192 15.81 -11.60 -14.15
CA ARG A 192 15.12 -11.19 -12.92
C ARG A 192 14.34 -9.89 -13.15
N ILE A 193 13.22 -10.01 -13.85
CA ILE A 193 12.28 -8.91 -14.08
C ILE A 193 11.37 -8.75 -12.86
N PHE A 194 11.37 -7.57 -12.24
CA PHE A 194 10.51 -7.21 -11.11
C PHE A 194 9.16 -6.62 -11.57
N LYS A 195 9.18 -5.74 -12.59
CA LYS A 195 7.99 -5.02 -13.08
C LYS A 195 7.95 -4.98 -14.60
N TRP A 196 6.80 -5.31 -15.16
CA TRP A 196 6.43 -5.13 -16.57
C TRP A 196 5.47 -3.94 -16.66
N CYS A 197 5.96 -2.80 -17.13
CA CYS A 197 5.17 -1.58 -17.23
C CYS A 197 4.22 -1.64 -18.43
N LEU A 198 3.07 -0.96 -18.36
CA LEU A 198 2.16 -0.84 -19.50
C LEU A 198 2.89 -0.22 -20.68
N GLU A 199 2.86 -0.86 -21.84
CA GLU A 199 3.55 -0.44 -23.06
C GLU A 199 2.57 0.04 -24.13
N ARG A 200 1.42 -0.64 -24.28
CA ARG A 200 0.45 -0.35 -25.33
C ARG A 200 -0.97 -0.64 -24.88
N VAL A 201 -1.92 0.18 -25.31
CA VAL A 201 -3.36 -0.11 -25.23
C VAL A 201 -3.95 0.02 -26.62
N GLU A 202 -4.75 -0.96 -27.04
CA GLU A 202 -5.35 -1.02 -28.37
C GLU A 202 -6.77 -1.56 -28.30
N ASP A 203 -7.71 -0.88 -28.95
CA ASP A 203 -9.09 -1.36 -29.08
C ASP A 203 -9.26 -2.31 -30.28
N ARG A 204 -10.48 -2.82 -30.47
CA ARG A 204 -10.80 -3.77 -31.54
C ARG A 204 -10.78 -3.16 -32.94
N ASP A 205 -10.85 -1.84 -33.03
CA ASP A 205 -10.86 -1.08 -34.28
C ASP A 205 -9.44 -0.60 -34.67
N GLY A 206 -8.43 -1.05 -33.92
CA GLY A 206 -7.02 -0.73 -34.13
C GLY A 206 -6.62 0.65 -33.63
N ASN A 207 -7.47 1.37 -32.89
CA ASN A 207 -7.10 2.63 -32.24
C ASN A 207 -6.19 2.32 -31.05
N PHE A 208 -5.10 3.07 -30.92
CA PHE A 208 -4.11 2.76 -29.90
C PHE A 208 -3.46 3.98 -29.23
N MET A 209 -2.88 3.68 -28.07
CA MET A 209 -1.87 4.50 -27.42
C MET A 209 -0.64 3.65 -27.03
N THR A 210 0.53 4.30 -26.96
CA THR A 210 1.79 3.70 -26.52
C THR A 210 2.36 4.51 -25.36
N VAL A 211 3.04 3.83 -24.45
CA VAL A 211 3.64 4.42 -23.25
C VAL A 211 5.14 4.16 -23.27
N ALA A 212 5.91 5.24 -23.14
CA ALA A 212 7.36 5.19 -23.09
C ALA A 212 7.87 5.57 -21.70
N TYR A 213 9.01 4.99 -21.33
CA TYR A 213 9.65 5.18 -20.03
C TYR A 213 11.12 5.57 -20.21
N ALA A 214 11.62 6.36 -19.28
CA ALA A 214 13.03 6.63 -19.09
C ALA A 214 13.52 5.85 -17.87
N GLY A 215 14.54 5.00 -18.05
CA GLY A 215 15.18 4.28 -16.96
C GLY A 215 16.26 5.12 -16.29
N ASP A 216 16.33 5.09 -14.95
CA ASP A 216 17.44 5.65 -14.18
C ASP A 216 17.62 4.86 -12.87
N GLN A 217 18.81 4.32 -12.64
CA GLN A 217 19.19 3.61 -11.41
C GLN A 217 18.19 2.52 -10.96
N GLY A 218 17.75 1.69 -11.92
CA GLY A 218 16.80 0.60 -11.69
C GLY A 218 15.34 1.02 -11.66
N GLN A 219 15.03 2.33 -11.65
CA GLN A 219 13.68 2.88 -11.65
C GLN A 219 13.23 3.25 -13.08
N ALA A 220 11.98 2.91 -13.42
CA ALA A 220 11.34 3.37 -14.65
C ALA A 220 10.42 4.57 -14.35
N TYR A 221 10.62 5.66 -15.09
CA TYR A 221 9.78 6.86 -15.01
C TYR A 221 8.99 7.01 -16.29
N LEU A 222 7.73 7.45 -16.21
CA LEU A 222 6.99 7.82 -17.42
C LEU A 222 7.74 8.92 -18.15
N ASP A 223 7.94 8.75 -19.45
CA ASP A 223 8.59 9.73 -20.32
C ASP A 223 7.56 10.42 -21.21
N HIS A 224 6.78 9.65 -21.97
CA HIS A 224 5.64 10.16 -22.73
C HIS A 224 4.59 9.09 -23.00
N ILE A 225 3.37 9.54 -23.31
CA ILE A 225 2.28 8.71 -23.84
C ILE A 225 1.83 9.32 -25.15
N ASP A 226 1.91 8.55 -26.22
CA ASP A 226 1.41 8.92 -27.54
C ASP A 226 0.10 8.20 -27.81
N TYR A 227 -0.93 8.92 -28.24
CA TYR A 227 -2.27 8.38 -28.47
C TYR A 227 -2.92 9.01 -29.70
N THR A 228 -4.06 8.45 -30.14
CA THR A 228 -4.75 8.70 -31.44
C THR A 228 -4.19 7.95 -32.65
N GLY A 229 -3.30 6.97 -32.43
CA GLY A 229 -2.85 6.09 -33.50
C GLY A 229 -3.98 5.16 -33.98
N ASN A 230 -3.93 4.71 -35.22
CA ASN A 230 -4.85 3.72 -35.78
C ASN A 230 -4.15 2.83 -36.81
N GLY A 231 -4.05 1.53 -36.55
CA GLY A 231 -3.31 0.60 -37.42
C GLY A 231 -1.86 1.04 -37.63
N ALA A 232 -1.50 1.38 -38.88
CA ALA A 232 -0.17 1.91 -39.21
C ALA A 232 -0.06 3.46 -39.05
N THR A 233 -1.17 4.15 -38.79
CA THR A 233 -1.17 5.61 -38.61
C THR A 233 -0.57 5.97 -37.26
N ALA A 234 0.48 6.79 -37.28
CA ALA A 234 1.13 7.25 -36.07
C ALA A 234 0.20 8.13 -35.20
N PRO A 235 0.34 8.06 -33.88
CA PRO A 235 -0.27 9.01 -32.95
C PRO A 235 0.06 10.47 -33.29
N THR A 236 -0.90 11.37 -33.03
CA THR A 236 -0.73 12.82 -33.24
C THR A 236 -0.79 13.64 -31.94
N ASN A 237 -1.25 13.02 -30.86
CA ASN A 237 -1.36 13.65 -29.55
C ASN A 237 -0.39 12.98 -28.58
N THR A 238 0.19 13.79 -27.70
CA THR A 238 1.23 13.34 -26.77
C THR A 238 1.00 13.96 -25.40
N VAL A 239 1.22 13.16 -24.34
CA VAL A 239 1.42 13.66 -22.97
C VAL A 239 2.87 13.43 -22.62
N LYS A 240 3.63 14.49 -22.35
CA LYS A 240 5.06 14.43 -21.98
C LYS A 240 5.22 14.65 -20.47
N PHE A 241 6.10 13.87 -19.86
CA PHE A 241 6.45 13.99 -18.44
C PHE A 241 7.90 14.47 -18.33
N TYR A 242 8.08 15.65 -17.74
CA TYR A 242 9.39 16.21 -17.46
C TYR A 242 9.79 15.89 -16.03
N LEU A 243 11.06 15.53 -15.84
CA LEU A 243 11.60 15.12 -14.56
C LEU A 243 12.67 16.11 -14.09
N GLU A 244 12.83 16.22 -12.77
CA GLU A 244 13.97 16.88 -12.15
C GLU A 244 14.63 15.97 -11.11
N ASN A 245 15.90 16.25 -10.80
CA ASN A 245 16.58 15.60 -9.70
C ASN A 245 15.94 16.01 -8.37
N ARG A 246 16.00 15.12 -7.38
CA ARG A 246 15.53 15.39 -6.01
C ARG A 246 16.66 15.19 -5.01
N SER A 247 16.59 15.91 -3.89
CA SER A 247 17.56 15.79 -2.78
C SER A 247 17.34 14.51 -1.97
N ASP A 248 16.09 14.14 -1.76
CA ASP A 248 15.66 12.96 -1.01
C ASP A 248 15.47 11.77 -1.96
N ALA A 249 16.55 11.16 -2.43
CA ALA A 249 16.47 10.07 -3.40
C ALA A 249 16.38 8.69 -2.71
N PRO A 250 15.17 8.16 -2.39
CA PRO A 250 15.05 6.92 -1.63
C PRO A 250 15.61 5.73 -2.40
N ALA A 251 16.37 4.90 -1.69
CA ALA A 251 16.82 3.59 -2.14
C ALA A 251 15.85 2.53 -1.63
N MET A 252 15.45 1.61 -2.50
CA MET A 252 14.56 0.50 -2.19
C MET A 252 15.18 -0.80 -2.68
N TYR A 253 14.93 -1.88 -1.94
CA TYR A 253 15.40 -3.22 -2.26
C TYR A 253 14.24 -4.20 -2.49
N LEU A 254 13.03 -3.68 -2.76
CA LEU A 254 11.81 -4.46 -2.97
C LEU A 254 11.92 -5.47 -4.11
N GLY A 255 12.85 -5.30 -5.06
CA GLY A 255 13.13 -6.25 -6.13
C GLY A 255 14.26 -7.24 -5.83
N ASN A 256 14.82 -7.29 -4.62
CA ASN A 256 16.10 -7.96 -4.30
C ASN A 256 17.31 -7.41 -5.10
N TYR A 257 17.23 -6.16 -5.55
CA TYR A 257 18.30 -5.36 -6.11
C TYR A 257 18.01 -3.88 -5.86
N LEU A 258 19.03 -3.02 -5.98
CA LEU A 258 18.88 -1.59 -5.73
C LEU A 258 18.00 -0.93 -6.79
N ILE A 259 16.90 -0.30 -6.34
CA ILE A 259 16.07 0.61 -7.13
C ILE A 259 16.11 1.97 -6.44
N LYS A 260 16.61 3.00 -7.14
CA LYS A 260 16.68 4.35 -6.60
C LYS A 260 15.72 5.29 -7.31
N THR A 261 14.82 5.92 -6.55
CA THR A 261 13.99 7.00 -7.09
C THR A 261 14.77 8.31 -7.02
N ALA A 262 15.71 8.54 -7.94
CA ALA A 262 16.58 9.72 -7.97
C ALA A 262 15.95 10.95 -8.65
N LYS A 263 14.81 10.79 -9.33
CA LYS A 263 14.09 11.86 -10.01
C LYS A 263 12.67 12.00 -9.48
N ARG A 264 12.07 13.17 -9.68
CA ARG A 264 10.66 13.44 -9.43
C ARG A 264 10.01 14.18 -10.59
N LEU A 265 8.70 14.05 -10.71
CA LEU A 265 7.89 14.69 -11.75
C LEU A 265 7.88 16.21 -11.57
N LYS A 266 8.33 16.94 -12.57
CA LYS A 266 8.38 18.41 -12.60
C LYS A 266 7.17 19.01 -13.30
N THR A 267 6.89 18.53 -14.52
CA THR A 267 5.85 19.10 -15.38
C THR A 267 5.19 18.01 -16.21
N ILE A 268 3.87 18.09 -16.36
CA ILE A 268 3.11 17.32 -17.34
C ILE A 268 2.69 18.26 -18.46
N GLU A 269 3.04 17.94 -19.69
CA GLU A 269 2.69 18.74 -20.87
C GLU A 269 1.75 17.94 -21.78
N VAL A 270 0.69 18.57 -22.25
CA VAL A 270 -0.32 17.94 -23.11
C VAL A 270 -0.32 18.65 -24.47
N ARG A 271 -0.04 17.88 -25.52
CA ARG A 271 -0.06 18.34 -26.92
C ARG A 271 -1.11 17.60 -27.74
N ALA A 272 -1.71 18.30 -28.69
CA ALA A 272 -2.56 17.72 -29.73
C ALA A 272 -2.15 18.25 -31.09
N ASN A 273 -1.91 17.35 -32.05
CA ASN A 273 -1.32 17.68 -33.35
C ASN A 273 -0.09 18.59 -33.21
N SER A 274 0.81 18.23 -32.28
CA SER A 274 2.01 19.00 -31.89
C SER A 274 1.77 20.38 -31.24
N ALA A 275 0.55 20.91 -31.25
CA ALA A 275 0.22 22.16 -30.58
C ALA A 275 0.06 21.95 -29.08
N LEU A 276 0.62 22.85 -28.27
CA LEU A 276 0.43 22.85 -26.83
C LEU A 276 -1.04 23.13 -26.50
N VAL A 277 -1.62 22.30 -25.64
CA VAL A 277 -2.99 22.45 -25.14
C VAL A 277 -2.97 23.02 -23.73
N ARG A 278 -2.11 22.47 -22.87
CA ARG A 278 -1.94 22.86 -21.48
C ARG A 278 -0.69 22.22 -20.88
N ALA A 279 -0.26 22.75 -19.73
CA ALA A 279 0.77 22.15 -18.90
C ALA A 279 0.39 22.22 -17.41
N TYR A 280 0.90 21.27 -16.62
CA TYR A 280 0.75 21.20 -15.17
C TYR A 280 2.14 21.22 -14.54
N ALA A 281 2.50 22.31 -13.88
CA ALA A 281 3.77 22.45 -13.17
C ALA A 281 3.60 22.03 -11.70
N LEU A 282 4.47 21.15 -11.21
CA LEU A 282 4.46 20.63 -9.84
C LEU A 282 5.55 21.33 -9.03
N THR A 283 5.20 21.83 -7.85
CA THR A 283 6.14 22.46 -6.92
C THR A 283 6.23 21.65 -5.64
N TYR A 284 7.45 21.47 -5.12
CA TYR A 284 7.72 20.69 -3.94
C TYR A 284 8.38 21.51 -2.83
N SER A 285 8.09 21.15 -1.59
CA SER A 285 8.87 21.54 -0.40
C SER A 285 9.57 20.31 0.19
N GLN A 286 10.50 20.53 1.13
CA GLN A 286 11.09 19.43 1.92
C GLN A 286 10.42 19.39 3.29
N SER A 287 10.09 18.18 3.73
CA SER A 287 9.67 17.92 5.11
C SER A 287 10.77 18.32 6.08
N THR A 288 10.43 19.04 7.15
CA THR A 288 11.39 19.43 8.18
C THR A 288 11.81 18.27 9.08
N SER A 289 11.01 17.20 9.15
CA SER A 289 11.25 16.04 10.00
C SER A 289 11.97 14.90 9.28
N THR A 290 11.68 14.71 7.99
CA THR A 290 12.16 13.57 7.21
C THR A 290 12.97 13.95 5.99
N SER A 291 13.06 15.24 5.64
CA SER A 291 13.63 15.76 4.40
C SER A 291 12.93 15.26 3.12
N ASN A 292 11.85 14.48 3.24
CA ASN A 292 11.11 13.97 2.09
C ASN A 292 10.48 15.11 1.27
N SER A 293 10.48 14.96 -0.05
CA SER A 293 9.78 15.83 -0.99
C SER A 293 8.27 15.74 -0.77
N ILE A 294 7.66 16.87 -0.49
CA ILE A 294 6.22 17.05 -0.34
C ILE A 294 5.72 17.86 -1.53
N LEU A 295 4.76 17.34 -2.29
CA LEU A 295 4.07 18.12 -3.31
C LEU A 295 3.25 19.21 -2.61
N VAL A 296 3.44 20.47 -2.98
CA VAL A 296 2.76 21.61 -2.33
C VAL A 296 1.89 22.43 -3.28
N SER A 297 2.17 22.36 -4.58
CA SER A 297 1.38 23.07 -5.58
C SER A 297 1.36 22.34 -6.92
N ILE A 298 0.20 22.37 -7.56
CA ILE A 298 0.02 22.01 -8.98
C ILE A 298 -0.59 23.23 -9.68
N GLN A 299 0.15 23.78 -10.64
CA GLN A 299 -0.25 24.96 -11.40
C GLN A 299 -0.55 24.59 -12.85
N GLN A 300 -1.81 24.69 -13.26
CA GLN A 300 -2.19 24.52 -14.66
C GLN A 300 -2.00 25.83 -15.45
N THR A 301 -1.37 25.71 -16.62
CA THR A 301 -1.17 26.79 -17.61
C THR A 301 -1.80 26.38 -18.94
N GLY A 302 -2.38 27.34 -19.66
CA GLY A 302 -3.07 27.12 -20.93
C GLY A 302 -2.14 26.85 -22.12
N LYS A 303 -2.72 26.93 -23.33
CA LYS A 303 -2.03 26.72 -24.62
C LYS A 303 -0.90 27.71 -24.91
N ASP A 304 -0.86 28.82 -24.20
CA ASP A 304 0.13 29.89 -24.29
C ASP A 304 1.29 29.70 -23.29
N ALA A 305 1.41 28.53 -22.65
CA ALA A 305 2.51 28.27 -21.74
C ALA A 305 3.86 28.32 -22.45
N LEU A 306 4.84 28.96 -21.81
CA LEU A 306 6.23 28.98 -22.25
C LEU A 306 7.00 27.89 -21.50
N ILE A 307 7.40 26.84 -22.21
CA ILE A 307 8.04 25.65 -21.64
C ILE A 307 9.42 25.48 -22.27
N ASP A 308 10.46 25.41 -21.44
CA ASP A 308 11.83 25.16 -21.92
C ASP A 308 12.12 23.66 -22.16
N ALA A 309 13.32 23.36 -22.65
CA ALA A 309 13.73 21.97 -22.91
C ALA A 309 13.78 21.08 -21.65
N SER A 310 13.88 21.68 -20.46
CA SER A 310 13.85 20.97 -19.17
C SER A 310 12.43 20.80 -18.60
N GLY A 311 11.42 21.32 -19.29
CA GLY A 311 10.03 21.33 -18.84
C GLY A 311 9.71 22.45 -17.84
N ALA A 312 10.57 23.45 -17.64
CA ALA A 312 10.24 24.57 -16.77
C ALA A 312 9.20 25.47 -17.44
N VAL A 313 8.11 25.78 -16.73
CA VAL A 313 7.08 26.71 -17.19
C VAL A 313 7.42 28.12 -16.68
N SER A 314 7.58 29.09 -17.58
CA SER A 314 8.03 30.46 -17.25
C SER A 314 7.01 31.56 -17.57
N GLY A 315 5.92 31.23 -18.24
CA GLY A 315 4.86 32.17 -18.59
C GLY A 315 3.64 31.49 -19.21
N GLY A 316 2.61 32.28 -19.50
CA GLY A 316 1.32 31.84 -20.03
C GLY A 316 0.15 32.15 -19.08
N SER A 317 -1.06 31.91 -19.55
CA SER A 317 -2.28 32.13 -18.78
C SER A 317 -2.53 30.95 -17.84
N VAL A 318 -2.76 31.24 -16.55
CA VAL A 318 -2.87 30.22 -15.49
C VAL A 318 -4.26 30.14 -14.90
N LEU A 319 -4.67 28.93 -14.49
CA LEU A 319 -5.79 28.76 -13.54
C LEU A 319 -5.30 29.02 -12.10
N PRO A 320 -6.16 29.15 -11.09
CA PRO A 320 -5.71 29.11 -9.70
C PRO A 320 -4.97 27.79 -9.40
N ALA A 321 -3.84 27.88 -8.69
CA ALA A 321 -3.09 26.70 -8.28
C ALA A 321 -3.88 25.84 -7.29
N ILE A 322 -3.73 24.53 -7.40
CA ILE A 322 -4.12 23.61 -6.32
C ILE A 322 -2.98 23.59 -5.32
N THR A 323 -3.21 24.08 -4.12
CA THR A 323 -2.22 24.11 -3.04
C THR A 323 -2.55 23.09 -1.96
N MET A 324 -1.51 22.53 -1.35
CA MET A 324 -1.63 21.48 -0.36
C MET A 324 -0.50 21.56 0.65
N GLY A 325 -0.79 21.16 1.89
CA GLY A 325 0.15 21.20 3.01
C GLY A 325 0.14 19.89 3.78
N VAL A 326 1.22 19.63 4.52
CA VAL A 326 1.33 18.51 5.45
C VAL A 326 1.59 19.05 6.86
N SER A 327 1.19 18.30 7.87
CA SER A 327 1.51 18.64 9.26
C SER A 327 3.02 18.66 9.47
N SER A 328 3.54 19.76 9.99
CA SER A 328 4.97 19.95 10.31
C SER A 328 5.24 20.00 11.82
N ALA A 329 4.25 19.65 12.65
CA ALA A 329 4.38 19.68 14.10
C ALA A 329 5.42 18.65 14.56
N LEU A 330 6.53 19.13 15.10
CA LEU A 330 7.48 18.33 15.86
C LEU A 330 7.08 18.43 17.34
N SER A 331 6.71 17.31 17.96
CA SER A 331 6.55 17.24 19.40
C SER A 331 7.90 16.88 20.04
N ASN A 332 8.30 17.64 21.06
CA ASN A 332 9.40 17.22 21.92
C ASN A 332 8.95 16.05 22.80
N PHE A 333 9.88 15.18 23.18
CA PHE A 333 9.60 14.18 24.21
C PHE A 333 9.24 14.87 25.52
N SER A 334 8.13 14.45 26.12
CA SER A 334 7.77 14.82 27.49
C SER A 334 8.09 13.66 28.41
N ASN A 335 8.71 13.95 29.55
CA ASN A 335 8.96 12.93 30.56
C ASN A 335 7.69 12.75 31.40
N ALA A 336 7.23 11.50 31.51
CA ALA A 336 6.14 11.11 32.39
C ALA A 336 6.49 9.78 33.08
N THR A 337 6.24 9.68 34.38
CA THR A 337 6.43 8.44 35.13
C THR A 337 5.17 7.58 35.01
N TRP A 338 5.25 6.48 34.26
CA TRP A 338 4.12 5.55 34.05
C TRP A 338 4.05 4.43 35.09
N SER A 339 5.17 4.10 35.74
CA SER A 339 5.25 3.13 36.83
C SER A 339 6.55 3.30 37.64
N SER A 340 6.52 2.89 38.92
CA SER A 340 7.69 2.87 39.80
C SER A 340 7.83 1.50 40.45
N PHE A 341 8.98 0.85 40.28
CA PHE A 341 9.35 -0.35 41.03
C PHE A 341 10.12 0.06 42.30
N GLY A 342 9.78 -0.53 43.44
CA GLY A 342 10.44 -0.22 44.72
C GLY A 342 11.92 -0.63 44.73
N SER A 343 12.71 -0.03 45.63
CA SER A 343 14.13 -0.36 45.84
C SER A 343 14.26 -1.74 46.49
N GLY A 344 14.31 -2.81 45.69
CA GLY A 344 14.48 -4.17 46.21
C GLY A 344 14.42 -5.33 45.22
N GLY A 345 14.17 -5.10 43.94
CA GLY A 345 14.02 -6.17 42.96
C GLY A 345 14.61 -5.85 41.60
N GLY A 346 15.94 -5.78 41.50
CA GLY A 346 16.57 -5.64 40.20
C GLY A 346 18.05 -5.95 40.27
N ASP A 347 18.45 -7.14 39.81
CA ASP A 347 19.76 -7.24 39.19
C ASP A 347 19.68 -6.39 37.92
N LEU A 348 20.48 -5.32 37.84
CA LEU A 348 20.48 -4.34 36.74
C LEU A 348 20.98 -4.92 35.40
N ARG A 349 21.19 -6.24 35.34
CA ARG A 349 21.50 -6.98 34.12
C ARG A 349 20.27 -7.28 33.28
N ASP A 350 19.08 -7.27 33.90
CA ASP A 350 17.82 -7.56 33.23
C ASP A 350 17.37 -6.39 32.36
N ARG A 351 17.30 -6.65 31.05
CA ARG A 351 16.91 -5.67 30.05
C ARG A 351 15.38 -5.66 29.93
N MET A 352 14.78 -4.48 30.04
CA MET A 352 13.40 -4.28 29.60
C MET A 352 13.29 -4.64 28.11
N LEU A 353 12.30 -5.46 27.81
CA LEU A 353 11.95 -5.89 26.47
C LEU A 353 10.76 -5.05 26.01
N VAL A 354 10.75 -4.66 24.74
CA VAL A 354 9.71 -3.82 24.15
C VAL A 354 9.08 -4.60 23.01
N GLY A 355 7.76 -4.65 22.98
CA GLY A 355 6.98 -5.30 21.91
C GLY A 355 5.50 -5.04 22.11
N ASP A 356 4.69 -5.20 21.07
CA ASP A 356 3.23 -5.19 21.16
C ASP A 356 2.77 -6.59 21.57
N PHE A 357 2.75 -6.88 22.87
CA PHE A 357 2.52 -8.24 23.38
C PHE A 357 1.03 -8.60 23.32
N ASN A 358 0.12 -7.62 23.35
CA ASN A 358 -1.34 -7.86 23.25
C ASN A 358 -1.94 -7.72 21.84
N GLY A 359 -1.20 -7.14 20.89
CA GLY A 359 -1.65 -6.92 19.51
C GLY A 359 -2.57 -5.71 19.37
N ASP A 360 -2.49 -4.73 20.27
CA ASP A 360 -3.33 -3.51 20.23
C ASP A 360 -2.72 -2.36 19.43
N GLY A 361 -1.53 -2.57 18.86
CA GLY A 361 -0.77 -1.60 18.07
C GLY A 361 0.11 -0.68 18.91
N ARG A 362 0.19 -0.88 20.23
CA ARG A 362 1.05 -0.11 21.14
C ARG A 362 2.19 -0.98 21.63
N ASN A 363 3.34 -0.35 21.86
CA ASN A 363 4.44 -1.03 22.51
C ASN A 363 4.16 -1.17 24.02
N ASP A 364 4.24 -2.41 24.49
CA ASP A 364 4.23 -2.84 25.87
C ASP A 364 5.67 -3.07 26.37
N LEU A 365 5.81 -3.34 27.67
CA LEU A 365 7.09 -3.70 28.29
C LEU A 365 7.03 -5.10 28.91
N ALA A 366 8.10 -5.87 28.78
CA ALA A 366 8.27 -7.13 29.48
C ALA A 366 9.65 -7.25 30.12
N PHE A 367 9.77 -8.02 31.20
CA PHE A 367 11.06 -8.42 31.74
C PHE A 367 10.95 -9.73 32.50
N HIS A 368 12.05 -10.47 32.55
CA HIS A 368 12.20 -11.60 33.46
C HIS A 368 12.52 -11.06 34.85
N ALA A 369 11.79 -11.54 35.86
CA ALA A 369 11.97 -11.27 37.27
C ALA A 369 12.51 -12.55 37.94
N PRO A 370 13.84 -12.78 37.97
CA PRO A 370 14.44 -14.01 38.47
C PRO A 370 14.09 -14.30 39.94
N TRP A 371 13.94 -13.25 40.75
CA TRP A 371 13.58 -13.39 42.17
C TRP A 371 12.18 -13.96 42.39
N MET A 372 11.29 -13.85 41.40
CA MET A 372 9.95 -14.46 41.41
C MET A 372 9.88 -15.68 40.50
N GLY A 373 10.89 -15.91 39.67
CA GLY A 373 10.88 -16.92 38.63
C GLY A 373 9.85 -16.68 37.54
N GLN A 374 9.48 -15.42 37.29
CA GLN A 374 8.35 -15.04 36.43
C GLN A 374 8.77 -14.08 35.32
N ILE A 375 8.04 -14.09 34.21
CA ILE A 375 8.05 -13.01 33.23
C ILE A 375 6.89 -12.08 33.54
N LEU A 376 7.21 -10.82 33.82
CA LEU A 376 6.25 -9.76 34.07
C LEU A 376 6.07 -8.94 32.79
N VAL A 377 4.82 -8.66 32.45
CA VAL A 377 4.44 -7.83 31.30
C VAL A 377 3.57 -6.67 31.77
N GLY A 378 3.97 -5.47 31.37
CA GLY A 378 3.28 -4.21 31.59
C GLY A 378 2.58 -3.77 30.31
N ILE A 379 1.27 -3.92 30.28
CA ILE A 379 0.44 -3.56 29.13
C ILE A 379 0.24 -2.05 29.09
N SER A 380 0.51 -1.44 27.93
CA SER A 380 0.46 -0.01 27.71
C SER A 380 -0.95 0.48 27.47
N THR A 381 -1.41 1.42 28.29
CA THR A 381 -2.65 2.17 28.03
C THR A 381 -2.40 3.44 27.21
N GLY A 382 -1.14 3.67 26.79
CA GLY A 382 -0.62 4.93 26.24
C GLY A 382 -0.44 6.07 27.25
N THR A 383 -0.79 5.84 28.53
CA THR A 383 -0.57 6.81 29.62
C THR A 383 -0.07 6.15 30.91
N SER A 384 -0.13 4.82 31.00
CA SER A 384 0.30 4.02 32.14
C SER A 384 0.63 2.59 31.69
N LEU A 385 1.22 1.80 32.60
CA LEU A 385 1.48 0.37 32.41
C LEU A 385 0.70 -0.46 33.44
N SER A 386 0.02 -1.51 32.98
CA SER A 386 -0.67 -2.48 33.83
C SER A 386 0.14 -3.78 33.92
N TRP A 387 0.82 -4.00 35.05
CA TRP A 387 1.74 -5.11 35.25
C TRP A 387 1.06 -6.41 35.70
N SER A 388 1.41 -7.54 35.08
CA SER A 388 0.95 -8.88 35.47
C SER A 388 1.99 -9.95 35.10
N ALA A 389 1.92 -11.12 35.74
CA ALA A 389 2.78 -12.26 35.41
C ALA A 389 2.18 -13.08 34.27
N TRP A 390 2.95 -13.27 33.20
CA TRP A 390 2.48 -13.94 31.99
C TRP A 390 3.00 -15.37 31.83
N ALA A 391 4.15 -15.69 32.43
CA ALA A 391 4.70 -17.05 32.46
C ALA A 391 5.73 -17.23 33.58
N GLY A 392 6.01 -18.48 33.93
CA GLY A 392 7.18 -18.85 34.72
C GLY A 392 8.41 -19.01 33.83
N ALA A 393 9.57 -18.57 34.29
CA ALA A 393 10.85 -18.66 33.56
C ALA A 393 12.03 -19.11 34.44
N GLY A 394 11.74 -19.65 35.62
CA GLY A 394 12.77 -20.11 36.55
C GLY A 394 13.54 -18.96 37.22
N THR A 395 14.29 -19.28 38.26
CA THR A 395 14.87 -18.29 39.19
C THR A 395 16.34 -17.98 38.95
N THR A 396 16.98 -18.65 38.00
CA THR A 396 18.42 -18.51 37.76
C THR A 396 18.64 -17.61 36.55
N ASP A 397 19.02 -16.35 36.79
CA ASP A 397 19.52 -15.43 35.75
C ASP A 397 20.92 -15.87 35.34
N LEU A 398 20.95 -16.85 34.45
CA LEU A 398 22.18 -17.38 33.92
C LEU A 398 22.33 -16.73 32.55
N MET A 399 23.07 -15.61 32.45
CA MET A 399 23.75 -15.00 31.27
C MET A 399 23.14 -15.14 29.86
N GLY A 400 21.87 -15.52 29.76
CA GLY A 400 21.17 -15.85 28.54
C GLY A 400 20.68 -14.59 27.87
N ARG A 401 20.04 -14.76 26.72
CA ARG A 401 19.53 -13.61 25.96
C ARG A 401 18.05 -13.78 25.70
N TRP A 402 17.30 -12.84 26.25
CA TRP A 402 15.93 -12.54 25.85
C TRP A 402 15.92 -11.70 24.59
N LEU A 403 15.06 -12.06 23.65
CA LEU A 403 14.80 -11.33 22.42
C LEU A 403 13.29 -11.30 22.16
N VAL A 404 12.87 -10.30 21.40
CA VAL A 404 11.47 -10.07 21.01
C VAL A 404 11.35 -10.21 19.49
N GLY A 405 10.28 -10.85 19.02
CA GLY A 405 9.92 -10.96 17.61
C GLY A 405 8.54 -11.59 17.47
N ASP A 406 7.87 -11.42 16.33
CA ASP A 406 6.61 -12.13 16.03
C ASP A 406 6.95 -13.46 15.35
N PHE A 407 7.30 -14.48 16.14
CA PHE A 407 7.86 -15.72 15.60
C PHE A 407 6.81 -16.60 14.93
N ASN A 408 5.53 -16.41 15.25
CA ASN A 408 4.43 -17.17 14.66
C ASN A 408 3.71 -16.42 13.52
N GLY A 409 3.91 -15.10 13.40
CA GLY A 409 3.30 -14.23 12.40
C GLY A 409 1.84 -13.87 12.70
N ASP A 410 1.44 -13.83 13.98
CA ASP A 410 0.06 -13.53 14.40
C ASP A 410 -0.19 -12.05 14.71
N GLY A 411 0.84 -11.21 14.56
CA GLY A 411 0.80 -9.77 14.80
C GLY A 411 1.09 -9.38 16.25
N LYS A 412 1.36 -10.34 17.14
CA LYS A 412 1.79 -10.07 18.51
C LYS A 412 3.29 -10.33 18.64
N SER A 413 3.90 -9.58 19.54
CA SER A 413 5.27 -9.83 19.93
C SER A 413 5.35 -11.08 20.81
N ASP A 414 6.27 -11.97 20.50
CA ASP A 414 6.64 -13.15 21.28
C ASP A 414 8.00 -12.92 21.97
N LEU A 415 8.36 -13.81 22.89
CA LEU A 415 9.69 -13.82 23.50
C LEU A 415 10.45 -15.10 23.14
N THR A 416 11.76 -14.99 22.99
CA THR A 416 12.65 -16.15 22.96
C THR A 416 13.78 -15.99 23.96
N TYR A 417 14.14 -17.10 24.60
CA TYR A 417 15.24 -17.22 25.53
C TYR A 417 16.21 -18.29 25.03
N HIS A 418 17.46 -17.86 24.85
CA HIS A 418 18.58 -18.76 24.60
C HIS A 418 19.30 -19.10 25.91
N ASP A 419 19.35 -20.39 26.24
CA ASP A 419 20.19 -20.96 27.30
C ASP A 419 21.62 -21.19 26.75
N PRO A 420 22.65 -20.47 27.21
CA PRO A 420 24.00 -20.61 26.70
C PRO A 420 24.76 -21.85 27.18
N TRP A 421 24.28 -22.61 28.17
CA TRP A 421 24.92 -23.86 28.62
C TRP A 421 24.31 -25.07 27.95
N GLY A 422 22.98 -25.16 27.93
CA GLY A 422 22.29 -26.29 27.31
C GLY A 422 21.97 -26.07 25.82
N GLY A 423 22.12 -24.84 25.33
CA GLY A 423 21.87 -24.46 23.94
C GLY A 423 20.39 -24.37 23.57
N GLN A 424 19.47 -24.62 24.50
CA GLN A 424 18.04 -24.61 24.21
C GLN A 424 17.56 -23.22 23.78
N LEU A 425 16.71 -23.20 22.76
CA LEU A 425 15.95 -22.04 22.34
C LEU A 425 14.50 -22.24 22.77
N ASN A 426 14.12 -21.57 23.85
CA ASN A 426 12.76 -21.59 24.37
C ASN A 426 12.00 -20.39 23.82
N VAL A 427 10.86 -20.65 23.20
CA VAL A 427 9.98 -19.62 22.64
C VAL A 427 8.71 -19.55 23.48
N PHE A 428 8.34 -18.33 23.82
CA PHE A 428 7.20 -17.95 24.63
C PHE A 428 6.23 -17.21 23.70
N ILE A 429 5.25 -17.94 23.18
CA ILE A 429 4.25 -17.42 22.25
C ILE A 429 3.19 -16.63 23.01
N SER A 430 2.95 -15.39 22.59
CA SER A 430 1.95 -14.54 23.19
C SER A 430 0.54 -14.98 22.83
N THR A 431 -0.33 -15.07 23.83
CA THR A 431 -1.78 -15.16 23.60
C THR A 431 -2.44 -13.80 23.57
N GLY A 432 -1.71 -12.75 23.97
CA GLY A 432 -2.20 -11.40 24.26
C GLY A 432 -2.56 -11.16 25.73
N SER A 433 -2.39 -12.17 26.58
CA SER A 433 -2.61 -12.05 28.03
C SER A 433 -1.70 -12.95 28.88
N THR A 434 -1.06 -13.94 28.25
CA THR A 434 -0.11 -14.88 28.85
C THR A 434 0.88 -15.34 27.78
N PHE A 435 1.95 -16.02 28.19
CA PHE A 435 2.83 -16.74 27.27
C PHE A 435 2.67 -18.25 27.37
N GLY A 436 2.53 -18.91 26.22
CA GLY A 436 2.72 -20.36 26.09
C GLY A 436 4.18 -20.66 25.78
N SER A 437 4.87 -21.44 26.61
CA SER A 437 6.30 -21.75 26.42
C SER A 437 6.53 -23.12 25.77
N ALA A 438 7.40 -23.19 24.77
CA ALA A 438 7.89 -24.45 24.19
C ALA A 438 9.34 -24.32 23.74
N GLN A 439 10.10 -25.42 23.77
CA GLN A 439 11.43 -25.46 23.16
C GLN A 439 11.29 -25.67 21.64
N TRP A 440 11.83 -24.74 20.85
CA TRP A 440 11.76 -24.80 19.39
C TRP A 440 13.05 -25.31 18.73
N GLY A 441 14.15 -25.31 19.47
CA GLY A 441 15.42 -25.80 18.95
C GLY A 441 16.51 -25.92 20.00
N ASN A 442 17.69 -26.31 19.52
CA ASN A 442 18.93 -26.30 20.28
C ASN A 442 20.05 -25.82 19.36
N ALA A 443 20.70 -24.72 19.71
CA ALA A 443 21.78 -24.11 18.94
C ALA A 443 23.18 -24.56 19.39
N GLY A 444 23.24 -25.52 20.31
CA GLY A 444 24.46 -25.92 21.01
C GLY A 444 24.90 -24.89 22.06
N ALA A 445 25.78 -25.33 22.96
CA ALA A 445 26.44 -24.42 23.88
C ALA A 445 27.35 -23.48 23.06
N THR A 446 26.99 -22.20 22.99
CA THR A 446 27.76 -21.19 22.26
C THR A 446 28.55 -20.31 23.22
N GLU A 447 29.67 -19.78 22.74
CA GLU A 447 30.48 -18.84 23.51
C GLU A 447 29.60 -17.65 23.96
N LEU A 448 29.68 -17.27 25.25
CA LEU A 448 28.88 -16.20 25.87
C LEU A 448 28.96 -14.83 25.14
N LYS A 449 29.93 -14.68 24.23
CA LYS A 449 30.18 -13.47 23.43
C LYS A 449 29.40 -13.41 22.12
N GLY A 450 28.80 -14.50 21.66
CA GLY A 450 27.94 -14.51 20.48
C GLY A 450 26.74 -13.56 20.63
N ARG A 451 26.38 -12.82 19.57
CA ARG A 451 25.18 -11.98 19.56
C ARG A 451 24.08 -12.69 18.78
N TRP A 452 22.95 -12.86 19.44
CA TRP A 452 21.71 -13.29 18.81
C TRP A 452 20.99 -12.08 18.23
N LEU A 453 20.49 -12.23 17.01
CA LEU A 453 19.71 -11.23 16.29
C LEU A 453 18.37 -11.85 15.90
N VAL A 454 17.33 -11.03 15.91
CA VAL A 454 15.99 -11.37 15.42
C VAL A 454 15.69 -10.47 14.25
N GLY A 455 15.06 -11.03 13.22
CA GLY A 455 14.61 -10.31 12.06
C GLY A 455 14.09 -11.26 10.99
N ASP A 456 13.27 -10.71 10.11
CA ASP A 456 12.76 -11.41 8.94
C ASP A 456 13.87 -11.49 7.87
N PHE A 457 14.69 -12.53 7.96
CA PHE A 457 15.82 -12.72 7.06
C PHE A 457 15.43 -13.37 5.72
N ASN A 458 14.24 -13.96 5.61
CA ASN A 458 13.76 -14.62 4.40
C ASN A 458 12.64 -13.83 3.67
N GLY A 459 12.16 -12.75 4.26
CA GLY A 459 11.14 -11.85 3.70
C GLY A 459 9.71 -12.38 3.78
N ASP A 460 9.42 -13.33 4.67
CA ASP A 460 8.10 -13.95 4.79
C ASP A 460 7.15 -13.24 5.78
N GLY A 461 7.64 -12.19 6.43
CA GLY A 461 6.92 -11.39 7.41
C GLY A 461 7.02 -11.87 8.86
N LYS A 462 7.95 -12.78 9.19
CA LYS A 462 8.16 -13.34 10.54
C LYS A 462 9.57 -13.15 11.08
#